data_AF-A0A329UVM8-F1
#
_entry.id   AF-A0A329UVM8-F1
#
_cell.length_a   1.000
_cell.length_b   1.000
_cell.length_c   1.000
_cell.angle_alpha   90.00
_cell.angle_beta   90.00
_cell.angle_gamma   90.00
#
_symmetry.space_group_name_H-M   'P 1'
#
loop_
_entity.id
_entity.type
_entity.pdbx_description
1 polymer ?
#
loop_
_entity_poly.entity_id
_entity_poly.type
_entity_poly.pdbx_seq_one_letter_code
_entity_poly.pdbx_strand_id
1 'polypeptide(L)'
;MIRQYSAIDGLQQAYTLVYAMEVEGTQGCRLTLCQIGSRQQIVSQHVAAAPEFCYRLLRYLCENGVQPELWRDAVTDLTAAGLVGEKGGAWREQ
;
A
#
# COMPACT_ATOMS: atom_id res chain seq x y z
N MET A 1 -1.90 -7.54 6.52
CA MET A 1 -1.85 -6.54 7.62
C MET A 1 -3.21 -5.88 7.72
N ILE A 2 -3.63 -5.44 8.91
CA ILE A 2 -4.97 -4.88 9.13
C ILE A 2 -4.83 -3.59 9.93
N ARG A 3 -5.64 -2.58 9.56
CA ARG A 3 -5.77 -1.33 10.30
C ARG A 3 -7.25 -1.04 10.55
N GLN A 4 -7.60 -0.89 11.82
CA GLN A 4 -8.97 -0.63 12.24
C GLN A 4 -9.15 0.84 12.58
N TYR A 5 -10.26 1.40 12.14
CA TYR A 5 -10.65 2.77 12.38
C TYR A 5 -12.00 2.76 13.08
N SER A 6 -12.06 3.37 14.25
CA SER A 6 -13.32 3.52 15.00
C SER A 6 -14.19 4.60 14.42
N ALA A 7 -15.47 4.57 14.78
CA ALA A 7 -16.37 5.67 14.48
C ALA A 7 -15.96 6.91 15.29
N ILE A 8 -16.04 8.06 14.63
CA ILE A 8 -15.88 9.38 15.23
C ILE A 8 -17.18 10.11 14.94
N ASP A 9 -17.90 10.51 15.98
CA ASP A 9 -19.22 11.12 15.88
C ASP A 9 -19.22 12.32 14.92
N GLY A 10 -20.11 12.28 13.92
CA GLY A 10 -20.23 13.31 12.88
C GLY A 10 -19.08 13.40 11.86
N LEU A 11 -17.99 12.62 12.00
CA LEU A 11 -16.79 12.75 11.15
C LEU A 11 -16.47 11.47 10.36
N GLN A 12 -16.60 10.29 10.97
CA GLN A 12 -16.15 9.04 10.36
C GLN A 12 -16.94 7.85 10.91
N GLN A 13 -17.37 6.93 10.06
CA GLN A 13 -17.93 5.64 10.52
C GLN A 13 -16.80 4.64 10.81
N ALA A 14 -17.09 3.61 11.60
CA ALA A 14 -16.11 2.55 11.82
C ALA A 14 -15.84 1.78 10.51
N TYR A 15 -14.57 1.59 10.16
CA TYR A 15 -14.16 0.77 9.04
C TYR A 15 -12.81 0.11 9.30
N THR A 16 -12.53 -0.95 8.57
CA THR A 16 -11.28 -1.72 8.65
C THR A 16 -10.65 -1.75 7.27
N LEU A 17 -9.36 -1.45 7.19
CA LEU A 17 -8.54 -1.61 6.00
C LEU A 17 -7.69 -2.87 6.13
N VAL A 18 -7.81 -3.78 5.17
CA VAL A 18 -7.06 -5.02 5.08
C VAL A 18 -6.10 -4.92 3.91
N TYR A 19 -4.82 -4.92 4.23
CA TYR A 19 -3.72 -4.88 3.26
C TYR A 19 -3.20 -6.32 3.06
N ALA A 20 -3.40 -6.85 1.87
CA ALA A 20 -2.99 -8.19 1.47
C ALA A 20 -1.95 -8.12 0.35
N MET A 21 -1.09 -9.12 0.29
CA MET A 21 -0.10 -9.30 -0.76
C MET A 21 -0.08 -10.75 -1.16
N GLU A 22 -0.12 -10.99 -2.47
CA GLU A 22 -0.01 -12.29 -3.09
C GLU A 22 1.24 -12.29 -3.98
N VAL A 23 2.08 -13.31 -3.86
CA VAL A 23 3.27 -13.45 -4.71
C VAL A 23 2.87 -14.20 -5.98
N GLU A 24 3.01 -13.54 -7.14
CA GLU A 24 2.67 -14.12 -8.45
C GLU A 24 3.92 -14.70 -9.12
N GLY A 25 4.51 -15.71 -8.48
CA GLY A 25 5.74 -16.36 -8.95
C GLY A 25 6.96 -15.41 -8.93
N THR A 26 7.78 -15.45 -9.98
CA THR A 26 8.98 -14.60 -10.13
C THR A 26 8.70 -13.25 -10.81
N GLN A 27 7.45 -13.00 -11.20
CA GLN A 27 7.08 -11.89 -12.10
C GLN A 27 6.61 -10.64 -11.33
N GLY A 28 6.37 -10.75 -10.02
CA GLY A 28 5.92 -9.65 -9.20
C GLY A 28 5.03 -10.10 -8.06
N CYS A 29 4.35 -9.13 -7.44
CA CYS A 29 3.36 -9.37 -6.41
C CYS A 29 2.12 -8.55 -6.67
N ARG A 30 0.96 -9.13 -6.37
CA ARG A 30 -0.31 -8.42 -6.36
C ARG A 30 -0.57 -7.88 -4.96
N LEU A 31 -0.66 -6.56 -4.85
CA LEU A 31 -1.04 -5.89 -3.62
C LEU A 31 -2.54 -5.59 -3.68
N THR A 32 -3.25 -5.93 -2.62
CA THR A 32 -4.71 -5.76 -2.52
C THR A 32 -5.06 -5.02 -1.24
N LEU A 33 -5.91 -4.00 -1.34
CA LEU A 33 -6.49 -3.27 -0.22
C LEU A 33 -8.00 -3.48 -0.22
N CYS A 34 -8.50 -4.06 0.86
CA CYS A 34 -9.92 -4.25 1.11
C CYS A 34 -10.38 -3.34 2.25
N GLN A 35 -11.33 -2.46 1.98
CA GLN A 35 -12.08 -1.73 2.99
C GLN A 35 -13.33 -2.51 3.37
N ILE A 36 -13.55 -2.68 4.67
CA ILE A 36 -14.69 -3.40 5.26
C ILE A 36 -15.35 -2.45 6.27
N GLY A 37 -16.68 -2.35 6.28
CA GLY A 37 -17.43 -1.48 7.19
C GLY A 37 -18.41 -0.61 6.41
N SER A 38 -18.39 0.70 6.65
CA SER A 38 -19.31 1.66 6.03
C SER A 38 -19.32 1.64 4.50
N ARG A 39 -18.14 1.50 3.88
CA ARG A 39 -17.98 1.37 2.43
C ARG A 39 -17.13 0.14 2.15
N GLN A 40 -17.71 -0.84 1.46
CA GLN A 40 -16.97 -2.01 1.04
C GLN A 40 -16.33 -1.73 -0.33
N GLN A 41 -14.99 -1.70 -0.35
CA GLN A 41 -14.23 -1.45 -1.57
C GLN A 41 -13.01 -2.36 -1.59
N ILE A 42 -12.71 -2.91 -2.75
CA ILE A 42 -11.51 -3.73 -2.96
C ILE A 42 -10.76 -3.11 -4.13
N VAL A 43 -9.50 -2.79 -3.92
CA VAL A 43 -8.59 -2.32 -4.95
C VAL A 43 -7.38 -3.23 -4.98
N SER A 44 -7.02 -3.70 -6.16
CA SER A 44 -5.85 -4.55 -6.37
C SER A 44 -4.95 -3.95 -7.44
N GLN A 45 -3.64 -4.13 -7.27
CA GLN A 45 -2.65 -3.65 -8.19
C GLN A 45 -1.48 -4.62 -8.27
N HIS A 46 -1.06 -4.93 -9.50
CA HIS A 46 0.12 -5.72 -9.75
C HIS A 46 1.38 -4.83 -9.70
N VAL A 47 2.38 -5.27 -8.94
CA VAL A 47 3.69 -4.62 -8.82
C VAL A 47 4.75 -5.60 -9.34
N ALA A 48 5.38 -5.25 -10.45
CA ALA A 48 6.45 -6.04 -11.08
C ALA A 48 7.80 -5.81 -10.35
N ALA A 49 7.85 -6.14 -9.06
CA ALA A 49 9.04 -5.99 -8.23
C ALA A 49 9.26 -7.23 -7.34
N ALA A 50 10.45 -7.35 -6.79
CA ALA A 50 10.80 -8.45 -5.88
C ALA A 50 9.83 -8.51 -4.68
N PRO A 51 9.48 -9.71 -4.18
CA PRO A 51 8.61 -9.86 -3.02
C PRO A 51 9.04 -9.05 -1.80
N GLU A 52 10.34 -8.94 -1.56
CA GLU A 52 10.91 -8.16 -0.45
C GLU A 52 10.59 -6.66 -0.59
N PHE A 53 10.63 -6.13 -1.81
CA PHE A 53 10.27 -4.75 -2.10
C PHE A 53 8.77 -4.55 -1.92
N CYS A 54 7.96 -5.43 -2.51
CA CYS A 54 6.51 -5.42 -2.39
C CYS A 54 6.04 -5.48 -0.93
N TYR A 55 6.71 -6.28 -0.09
CA TYR A 55 6.43 -6.35 1.34
C TYR A 55 6.73 -5.04 2.06
N ARG A 56 7.88 -4.40 1.79
CA ARG A 56 8.21 -3.08 2.37
C ARG A 56 7.20 -2.02 1.95
N LEU A 57 6.80 -2.03 0.68
CA LEU A 57 5.82 -1.11 0.14
C LEU A 57 4.45 -1.33 0.79
N LEU A 58 3.98 -2.58 0.88
CA LEU A 58 2.73 -2.91 1.59
C LEU A 58 2.75 -2.47 3.05
N ARG A 59 3.87 -2.69 3.74
CA ARG A 59 4.05 -2.27 5.13
C ARG A 59 3.94 -0.76 5.28
N TYR A 60 4.63 0.00 4.42
CA TYR A 60 4.58 1.46 4.42
C TYR A 60 3.16 1.97 4.16
N LEU A 61 2.45 1.41 3.18
CA LEU A 61 1.06 1.76 2.88
C LEU A 61 0.13 1.48 4.07
N CYS A 62 0.34 0.37 4.76
CA CYS A 62 -0.42 0.01 5.96
C CYS A 62 -0.12 0.95 7.14
N GLU A 63 1.15 1.31 7.37
CA GLU A 63 1.56 2.20 8.47
C GLU A 63 1.01 3.63 8.27
N ASN A 64 1.02 4.12 7.03
CA ASN A 64 0.46 5.41 6.66
C ASN A 64 -1.08 5.40 6.53
N GLY A 65 -1.70 4.21 6.54
CA GLY A 65 -3.15 4.08 6.43
C GLY A 65 -3.70 4.60 5.11
N VAL A 66 -2.99 4.32 4.00
CA VAL A 66 -3.40 4.76 2.67
C VAL A 66 -4.80 4.27 2.34
N GLN A 67 -5.66 5.21 1.97
CA GLN A 67 -7.05 4.97 1.61
C GLN A 67 -7.16 4.41 0.19
N PRO A 68 -8.24 3.67 -0.13
CA PRO A 68 -8.34 2.99 -1.41
C PRO A 68 -8.50 3.94 -2.61
N GLU A 69 -8.87 5.21 -2.39
CA GLU A 69 -8.84 6.28 -3.39
C GLU A 69 -7.42 6.68 -3.81
N LEU A 70 -6.47 6.68 -2.86
CA LEU A 70 -5.07 7.06 -3.08
C LEU A 70 -4.17 5.86 -3.39
N TRP A 71 -4.71 4.64 -3.28
CA TRP A 71 -3.97 3.39 -3.40
C TRP A 71 -3.13 3.32 -4.68
N ARG A 72 -3.76 3.56 -5.83
CA ARG A 72 -3.13 3.39 -7.14
C ARG A 72 -1.99 4.39 -7.33
N ASP A 73 -2.20 5.64 -6.94
CA ASP A 73 -1.21 6.70 -7.07
C ASP A 73 -0.04 6.46 -6.10
N ALA A 74 -0.33 6.10 -4.84
CA ALA A 74 0.68 5.81 -3.83
C ALA A 74 1.57 4.62 -4.21
N VAL A 75 0.97 3.51 -4.67
CA VAL A 75 1.75 2.33 -5.10
C VAL A 75 2.60 2.68 -6.32
N THR A 76 2.08 3.44 -7.28
CA THR A 76 2.81 3.81 -8.50
C THR A 76 4.00 4.71 -8.17
N ASP A 77 3.78 5.75 -7.35
CA ASP A 77 4.82 6.67 -6.92
C ASP A 77 5.90 5.97 -6.09
N LEU A 78 5.51 5.16 -5.11
CA LEU A 78 6.44 4.40 -4.27
C LEU A 78 7.21 3.33 -5.06
N THR A 79 6.57 2.69 -6.04
CA THR A 79 7.25 1.73 -6.92
C THR A 79 8.28 2.46 -7.79
N ALA A 80 7.92 3.60 -8.36
CA ALA A 80 8.84 4.42 -9.14
C ALA A 80 10.02 4.92 -8.27
N ALA A 81 9.75 5.46 -7.08
CA ALA A 81 10.75 5.96 -6.15
C ALA A 81 11.68 4.84 -5.64
N GLY A 82 11.13 3.67 -5.35
CA GLY A 82 11.88 2.52 -4.88
C GLY A 82 12.78 1.89 -5.95
N LEU A 83 12.32 1.85 -7.21
CA LEU A 83 13.15 1.44 -8.35
C LEU A 83 14.26 2.46 -8.66
N VAL A 84 14.02 3.75 -8.42
CA VAL A 84 15.06 4.80 -8.53
C VAL A 84 16.08 4.71 -7.39
N GLY A 85 15.66 4.28 -6.20
CA GLY A 85 16.52 4.10 -5.03
C GLY A 85 17.64 3.06 -5.22
N GLU A 86 17.51 2.15 -6.20
CA GLU A 86 18.57 1.18 -6.55
C GLU A 86 19.67 1.75 -7.46
N LYS A 87 19.47 2.94 -8.05
CA LYS A 87 20.49 3.68 -8.83
C LYS A 87 20.93 5.02 -8.23
N GLY A 88 20.35 5.44 -7.10
CA GLY A 88 20.56 6.77 -6.50
C GLY A 88 21.49 6.77 -5.30
N GLY A 89 22.73 6.30 -5.45
CA GLY A 89 23.76 6.56 -4.46
C GLY A 89 24.17 8.04 -4.48
N ALA A 90 23.59 8.85 -3.58
CA ALA A 90 24.20 10.00 -2.90
C ALA A 90 23.11 10.96 -2.39
N TRP A 91 22.53 10.64 -1.23
CA TRP A 91 22.00 11.70 -0.37
C TRP A 91 23.21 12.44 0.22
N ARG A 92 23.69 13.49 -0.47
CA ARG A 92 24.60 14.45 0.15
C ARG A 92 23.78 15.37 1.02
N GLU A 93 23.96 15.21 2.33
CA GLU A 93 23.60 16.18 3.35
C GLU A 93 24.41 17.47 3.10
N GLN A 94 23.74 18.62 3.13
CA GLN A 94 24.37 19.95 3.27
C GLN A 94 23.70 20.66 4.43
#